data_AF-A0A833W0R0-F1
#
_entry.id   AF-A0A833W0R0-F1
#
_cell.length_a   1.000
_cell.length_b   1.000
_cell.length_c   1.000
_cell.angle_alpha   90.00
_cell.angle_beta   90.00
_cell.angle_gamma   90.00
#
_symmetry.space_group_name_H-M   'P 1'
#
loop_
_entity.id
_entity.type
_entity.pdbx_description
1 polymer ?
#
loop_
_entity_poly.entity_id
_entity_poly.type
_entity_poly.pdbx_seq_one_letter_code
_entity_poly.pdbx_strand_id
1 'polypeptide(L)' 'MPMTEAHTYQLSTAENELGVVIAHSEEGVAMIPINWTQMQCPKTLRKEFRKVAKVVPEHVIAEQ' A
#
# COMPACT_ATOMS: atom_id res chain seq x y z
N MET A 1 17.67 -6.54 -35.23
CA MET A 1 16.39 -5.99 -34.69
C MET A 1 16.67 -5.61 -33.25
N PRO A 2 16.48 -4.35 -32.83
CA PRO A 2 16.81 -3.97 -31.46
C PRO A 2 15.77 -4.57 -30.50
N MET A 3 16.19 -5.52 -29.68
CA MET A 3 15.39 -6.11 -28.60
C MET A 3 15.39 -5.16 -27.41
N THR A 4 14.69 -4.03 -27.50
CA THR A 4 14.55 -3.07 -26.37
C THR A 4 13.30 -3.38 -25.54
N GLU A 5 13.13 -4.62 -25.11
CA GLU A 5 11.97 -5.03 -24.31
C GLU A 5 12.42 -5.93 -23.16
N ALA A 6 13.10 -5.38 -22.16
CA ALA A 6 13.46 -6.13 -20.94
C ALA A 6 13.62 -5.27 -19.68
N HIS A 7 12.84 -4.20 -19.53
CA HIS A 7 12.83 -3.38 -18.30
C HIS A 7 11.44 -3.24 -17.68
N THR A 8 10.54 -4.20 -17.92
CA THR A 8 9.20 -4.21 -17.33
C THR A 8 8.93 -5.56 -16.67
N TYR A 9 8.59 -5.55 -15.38
CA TYR A 9 8.18 -6.74 -14.65
C TYR A 9 6.65 -6.83 -14.63
N GLN A 10 6.12 -8.04 -14.81
CA GLN A 10 4.71 -8.30 -14.54
C GLN A 10 4.52 -8.47 -13.03
N LEU A 11 3.72 -7.58 -12.44
CA LEU A 11 3.44 -7.57 -11.01
C LEU A 11 1.96 -7.86 -10.77
N SER A 12 1.67 -8.60 -9.71
CA SER A 12 0.31 -8.86 -9.25
C SER A 12 0.18 -8.47 -7.79
N THR A 13 -0.98 -7.91 -7.44
CA THR A 13 -1.38 -7.70 -6.06
C THR A 13 -2.70 -8.42 -5.81
N ALA A 14 -2.91 -9.61 -6.37
CA ALA A 14 -4.19 -10.33 -6.22
C ALA A 14 -4.42 -10.96 -4.83
N GLU A 15 -3.44 -10.89 -3.92
CA GLU A 15 -3.50 -11.48 -2.58
C GLU A 15 -3.80 -10.41 -1.51
N ASN A 16 -4.28 -10.82 -0.33
CA ASN A 16 -4.69 -9.91 0.75
C ASN A 16 -3.52 -9.16 1.41
N GLU A 17 -2.36 -9.80 1.46
CA GLU A 17 -1.14 -9.26 2.06
C GLU A 17 -0.41 -8.31 1.11
N LEU A 18 -0.82 -8.28 -0.16
CA LEU A 18 -0.25 -7.44 -1.20
C LEU A 18 -1.14 -6.23 -1.44
N GLY A 19 -0.57 -5.08 -1.77
CA GLY A 19 -1.33 -3.85 -2.00
C GLY A 19 -0.60 -2.62 -1.48
N VAL A 20 -1.35 -1.56 -1.22
CA VAL A 20 -0.83 -0.31 -0.68
C VAL A 20 -0.55 -0.49 0.81
N VAL A 21 0.73 -0.36 1.17
CA VAL A 21 1.21 -0.40 2.57
C VAL A 21 1.40 1.02 3.12
N ILE A 22 1.99 1.92 2.32
CA ILE A 22 2.26 3.31 2.69
C ILE A 22 1.75 4.22 1.56
N ALA A 23 1.06 5.29 1.93
CA ALA A 23 0.63 6.34 1.02
C ALA A 23 0.84 7.71 1.68
N HIS A 24 1.15 8.72 0.88
CA HIS A 24 1.17 10.11 1.32
C HIS A 24 -0.07 10.83 0.78
N SER A 25 -0.71 11.64 1.62
CA SER A 25 -1.79 12.53 1.21
C SER A 25 -1.26 13.71 0.39
N GLU A 26 -2.15 14.52 -0.18
CA GLU A 26 -1.79 15.79 -0.86
C GLU A 26 -0.96 16.73 0.03
N GLU A 27 -1.13 16.64 1.35
CA GLU A 27 -0.38 17.41 2.35
C GLU A 27 1.00 16.80 2.68
N GLY A 28 1.40 15.75 1.98
CA GLY A 28 2.67 15.04 2.20
C GLY A 28 2.71 14.20 3.49
N VAL A 29 1.55 13.92 4.11
CA VAL A 29 1.48 13.17 5.38
C VAL A 29 1.17 11.71 5.11
N ALA A 30 1.85 10.81 5.84
CA ALA A 30 1.56 9.38 5.78
C ALA A 30 0.09 9.10 6.17
N MET A 31 -0.61 8.40 5.29
CA MET A 31 -2.00 8.02 5.49
C MET A 31 -2.10 6.75 6.33
N ILE A 32 -3.19 6.63 7.07
CA ILE A 32 -3.50 5.46 7.87
C ILE A 32 -4.50 4.54 7.14
N PRO A 33 -4.29 3.22 7.12
CA PRO A 33 -5.27 2.29 6.57
C PRO A 33 -6.50 2.21 7.50
N ILE A 34 -7.71 2.33 6.93
CA ILE A 34 -8.96 2.17 7.70
C ILE A 34 -9.59 0.80 7.44
N ASN A 35 -9.63 0.40 6.17
CA ASN A 35 -10.19 -0.87 5.72
C ASN A 35 -9.50 -1.29 4.41
N TRP A 36 -9.91 -2.43 3.85
CA TRP A 36 -9.35 -3.01 2.63
C TRP A 36 -9.37 -2.10 1.40
N THR A 37 -10.25 -1.10 1.37
CA THR A 37 -10.49 -0.25 0.19
C THR A 37 -10.21 1.23 0.45
N GLN A 38 -9.85 1.63 1.68
CA GLN A 38 -9.73 3.03 2.06
C GLN A 38 -8.54 3.31 2.98
N MET A 39 -7.84 4.40 2.68
CA MET A 39 -6.88 5.05 3.57
C MET A 39 -7.38 6.45 3.93
N GLN A 40 -6.95 6.98 5.07
CA GLN A 40 -7.32 8.31 5.54
C GLN A 40 -6.10 9.14 5.93
N CYS A 41 -6.13 10.42 5.57
CA CYS A 41 -5.14 11.37 6.06
C CYS A 41 -5.44 11.69 7.53
N PRO A 42 -4.48 11.56 8.46
CA PRO A 42 -4.72 11.85 9.87
C PRO A 42 -4.96 13.34 10.17
N LYS A 43 -4.49 14.25 9.31
CA LYS A 43 -4.67 15.69 9.50
C LYS A 43 -6.00 16.22 8.95
N THR A 44 -6.29 15.90 7.69
CA THR A 44 -7.46 16.43 6.98
C THR A 44 -8.68 15.53 7.12
N LEU A 45 -8.50 14.32 7.67
CA LEU A 45 -9.51 13.27 7.78
C LEU A 45 -10.13 12.85 6.43
N ARG A 46 -9.53 13.27 5.31
CA ARG A 46 -9.99 12.92 3.96
C ARG A 46 -9.70 11.45 3.70
N LYS A 47 -10.70 10.74 3.18
CA LYS A 47 -10.62 9.33 2.81
C LYS A 47 -10.31 9.19 1.33
N GLU A 48 -9.40 8.31 0.99
CA GLU A 48 -9.01 7.99 -0.38
C GLU A 48 -9.16 6.49 -0.62
N PHE A 49 -9.67 6.13 -1.79
CA PHE A 49 -9.82 4.73 -2.18
C PHE A 49 -8.47 4.16 -2.65
N ARG A 50 -8.05 3.06 -2.01
CA ARG A 50 -6.77 2.37 -2.28
C ARG A 50 -6.96 0.88 -2.03
N LYS A 51 -6.21 0.01 -2.74
CA LYS A 51 -6.19 -1.44 -2.48
C LYS A 51 -5.26 -1.73 -1.30
N VAL A 52 -5.77 -1.61 -0.08
CA VAL A 52 -4.95 -1.64 1.14
C VAL A 52 -4.51 -3.06 1.46
N ALA A 53 -3.22 -3.25 1.71
CA ALA A 53 -2.66 -4.52 2.13
C ALA A 53 -2.89 -4.74 3.64
N LYS A 54 -3.18 -5.98 4.04
CA LYS A 54 -3.15 -6.36 5.47
C LYS A 54 -1.72 -6.66 5.86
N VAL A 55 -1.08 -5.72 6.55
CA VAL A 55 0.26 -5.92 7.11
C VAL A 55 0.17 -6.37 8.57
N VAL A 56 0.92 -7.42 8.90
CA VAL A 56 1.18 -7.82 10.28
C VAL A 56 2.45 -7.11 10.71
N PRO A 57 2.42 -6.26 11.75
CA PRO A 57 3.65 -5.59 12.20
C PRO A 57 4.67 -6.60 12.71
N GLU A 58 5.94 -6.44 12.34
CA GLU A 58 7.04 -7.35 12.72
C GLU A 58 7.17 -7.54 14.24
N HIS A 59 6.81 -6.51 15.03
CA HIS A 59 6.84 -6.57 16.49
C HIS A 59 5.85 -7.58 17.10
N VAL A 60 4.84 -8.04 16.35
CA VAL A 60 3.92 -9.11 16.79
C VAL A 60 4.49 -10.51 16.48
N ILE A 61 5.45 -10.60 15.57
CA ILE A 61 6.02 -11.88 15.09
C ILE A 61 7.21 -12.32 15.96
N ALA A 62 7.89 -11.37 16.61
CA ALA A 62 9.07 -11.63 17.45
C ALA A 62 8.75 -12.16 18.86
N GLU A 63 7.47 -12.34 19.22
CA GLU A 63 7.02 -12.85 20.52
C GLU A 63 6.45 -14.29 20.47
N GLN A 64 6.77 -15.08 19.43
CA GLN A 64 6.41 -16.50 19.35
C GLN A 64 7.62 -17.43 19.47
#